data_AF-A0A0S2KLJ8-F1
#
_entry.id   AF-A0A0S2KLJ8-F1
#
_cell.length_a   1.000
_cell.length_b   1.000
_cell.length_c   1.000
_cell.angle_alpha   90.00
_cell.angle_beta   90.00
_cell.angle_gamma   90.00
#
_symmetry.space_group_name_H-M   'P 1'
#
loop_
_entity.id
_entity.type
_entity.pdbx_description
1 polymer ?
#
loop_
_entity_poly.entity_id
_entity_poly.type
_entity_poly.pdbx_seq_one_letter_code
_entity_poly.pdbx_strand_id
1 'polypeptide(L)'
;MNNEIAPVLDMLEELKQECKAISKAQVELRTTITEQLSIPKGDSVKTQETVQIHLSKETQAKIKEHQLFVLEALSESSKKLDPKFEALQQLISKQQKPVEYKNYSLFASIQLAERMLLLLVCGLVMVSCWFFGMGANKLQTASDYDLRYRYLRMQGKATASDFTHLDSIFITHRNSKAIQQMQQKVVDYEQAIQRQAELFLQQERIQQEQRELNRHLKK
;
A
#
# COMPACT_ATOMS: atom_id res chain seq x y z
N MET A 1 -14.25 0.82 11.26
CA MET A 1 -15.68 0.71 11.62
C MET A 1 -15.86 1.11 13.08
N ASN A 2 -15.56 2.38 13.42
CA ASN A 2 -15.56 2.93 14.79
C ASN A 2 -16.65 4.00 15.02
N ASN A 3 -17.53 4.21 14.03
CA ASN A 3 -18.46 5.35 14.03
C ASN A 3 -19.79 5.09 14.75
N GLU A 4 -20.03 3.87 15.23
CA GLU A 4 -21.31 3.49 15.83
C GLU A 4 -21.35 3.62 17.36
N ILE A 5 -20.18 3.66 18.03
CA ILE A 5 -20.10 3.67 19.51
C ILE A 5 -19.93 5.10 20.06
N ALA A 6 -19.29 5.99 19.30
CA ALA A 6 -19.18 7.41 19.64
C ALA A 6 -20.55 8.08 19.93
N PRO A 7 -21.61 7.89 19.10
CA PRO A 7 -22.92 8.45 19.41
C PRO A 7 -23.54 7.83 20.66
N VAL A 8 -23.27 6.57 20.97
CA VAL A 8 -23.80 5.90 22.18
C VAL A 8 -23.18 6.48 23.45
N LEU A 9 -21.89 6.79 23.42
CA LEU A 9 -21.19 7.42 24.54
C LEU A 9 -21.66 8.86 24.76
N ASP A 10 -21.86 9.60 23.67
CA ASP A 10 -22.34 10.98 23.68
C ASP A 10 -23.77 11.06 24.23
N MET A 11 -24.68 10.20 23.75
CA MET A 11 -26.04 10.08 24.29
C MET A 11 -26.06 9.70 25.78
N LEU A 12 -25.11 8.87 26.23
CA LEU A 12 -25.02 8.48 27.65
C LEU A 12 -24.56 9.66 28.53
N GLU A 13 -23.61 10.46 28.04
CA GLU A 13 -23.14 11.65 28.76
C GLU A 13 -24.21 12.76 28.75
N GLU A 14 -24.94 12.94 27.65
CA GLU A 14 -26.08 13.84 27.56
C GLU A 14 -27.17 13.47 28.58
N LEU A 15 -27.58 12.19 28.63
CA LEU A 15 -28.57 11.71 29.61
C LEU A 15 -28.12 11.89 31.07
N LYS A 16 -26.82 11.72 31.34
CA LYS A 16 -26.24 11.98 32.67
C LYS A 16 -26.30 13.46 33.02
N GLN A 17 -26.00 14.34 32.08
CA GLN A 17 -26.09 15.79 32.28
C GLN A 17 -27.53 16.25 32.51
N GLU A 18 -28.49 15.71 31.76
CA GLU A 18 -29.92 15.96 31.96
C GLU A 18 -30.38 15.52 33.36
N CYS A 19 -30.00 14.32 33.80
CA CYS A 19 -30.32 13.84 35.16
C CYS A 19 -29.74 14.77 36.24
N LYS A 20 -28.53 15.29 36.04
CA LYS A 20 -27.89 16.24 36.95
C LYS A 20 -28.60 17.61 36.96
N ALA A 21 -29.04 18.09 35.80
CA ALA A 21 -29.81 19.32 35.68
C ALA A 21 -31.17 19.20 36.38
N ILE A 22 -31.87 18.08 36.20
CA ILE A 22 -33.11 17.76 36.91
C ILE A 22 -32.87 17.76 38.42
N SER A 23 -31.82 17.10 38.91
CA SER A 23 -31.48 17.11 40.34
C SER A 23 -31.21 18.53 40.87
N LYS A 24 -30.61 19.42 40.08
CA LYS A 24 -30.34 20.79 40.50
C LYS A 24 -31.61 21.64 40.57
N ALA A 25 -32.44 21.57 39.53
CA ALA A 25 -33.76 22.24 39.50
C ALA A 25 -34.64 21.75 40.66
N GLN A 26 -34.50 20.48 41.02
CA GLN A 26 -35.18 19.89 42.16
C GLN A 26 -34.77 20.54 43.50
N VAL A 27 -33.48 20.78 43.71
CA VAL A 27 -32.98 21.47 44.91
C VAL A 27 -33.48 22.90 44.97
N GLU A 28 -33.53 23.59 43.83
CA GLU A 28 -34.06 24.96 43.73
C GLU A 28 -35.57 25.04 43.98
N LEU A 29 -36.33 24.04 43.54
CA LEU A 29 -37.75 23.91 43.89
C LEU A 29 -37.95 23.68 45.39
N ARG A 30 -37.06 22.93 46.05
CA ARG A 30 -37.12 22.76 47.52
C ARG A 30 -36.85 24.07 48.26
N THR A 31 -35.84 24.82 47.82
CA THR A 31 -35.51 26.10 48.46
C THR A 31 -36.65 27.11 48.28
N THR A 32 -37.22 27.20 47.08
CA THR A 32 -38.35 28.11 46.81
C THR A 32 -39.64 27.72 47.54
N ILE A 33 -39.96 26.42 47.66
CA ILE A 33 -41.11 25.96 48.47
C ILE A 33 -40.89 26.27 49.96
N THR A 34 -39.66 26.08 50.46
CA THR A 34 -39.30 26.38 51.86
C THR A 34 -39.35 27.88 52.15
N GLU A 35 -38.90 28.71 51.21
CA GLU A 35 -38.92 30.17 51.31
C GLU A 35 -40.34 30.74 51.23
N GLN A 36 -41.18 30.26 50.30
CA GLN A 36 -42.61 30.60 50.20
C GLN A 36 -43.40 30.27 51.47
N LEU A 37 -42.99 29.23 52.22
CA LEU A 37 -43.64 28.83 53.47
C LEU A 37 -43.32 29.76 54.64
N SER A 38 -42.23 30.53 54.57
CA SER A 38 -41.76 31.40 55.65
C SER A 38 -42.44 32.79 55.71
N ILE A 39 -43.34 33.09 54.77
CA ILE A 39 -43.99 34.41 54.65
C ILE A 39 -45.36 34.41 55.39
N PRO A 40 -45.57 35.24 56.43
CA PRO A 40 -46.87 35.35 57.09
C PRO A 40 -47.84 36.17 56.23
N LYS A 41 -49.03 35.64 55.95
CA LYS A 41 -50.06 36.35 55.17
C LYS A 41 -51.08 37.02 56.11
N GLY A 42 -51.11 38.35 56.06
CA GLY A 42 -52.08 39.20 56.73
C GLY A 42 -53.47 39.21 56.05
N ASP A 43 -54.42 39.72 56.83
CA ASP A 43 -55.87 39.49 56.91
C ASP A 43 -56.82 39.74 55.72
N SER A 44 -58.06 39.26 55.96
CA SER A 44 -59.41 39.69 55.47
C SER A 44 -60.05 38.84 54.34
N VAL A 45 -61.29 38.33 54.38
CA VAL A 45 -62.47 38.47 55.29
C VAL A 45 -63.54 37.37 54.98
N LYS A 46 -64.20 36.88 56.05
CA LYS A 46 -65.58 36.31 56.25
C LYS A 46 -66.10 35.02 55.56
N THR A 47 -66.10 33.95 56.37
CA THR A 47 -67.28 33.23 56.92
C THR A 47 -68.39 32.71 55.97
N GLN A 48 -68.06 31.80 55.06
CA GLN A 48 -68.80 30.53 54.85
C GLN A 48 -67.87 29.49 54.20
N GLU A 49 -66.62 29.58 54.62
CA GLU A 49 -65.50 29.05 53.89
C GLU A 49 -64.56 28.34 54.87
N THR A 50 -64.78 28.40 56.18
CA THR A 50 -63.85 27.87 57.20
C THR A 50 -63.73 26.35 57.19
N VAL A 51 -64.81 25.61 56.92
CA VAL A 51 -64.75 24.14 56.78
C VAL A 51 -64.14 23.74 55.42
N GLN A 52 -64.44 24.49 54.36
CA GLN A 52 -63.92 24.23 53.01
C GLN A 52 -62.45 24.64 52.87
N ILE A 53 -62.04 25.75 53.48
CA ILE A 53 -60.66 26.26 53.57
C ILE A 53 -59.84 25.36 54.48
N HIS A 54 -60.37 24.82 55.58
CA HIS A 54 -59.59 23.91 56.43
C HIS A 54 -59.36 22.57 55.73
N LEU A 55 -60.39 22.01 55.08
CA LEU A 55 -60.26 20.80 54.26
C LEU A 55 -59.36 21.04 53.02
N SER A 56 -59.45 22.22 52.40
CA SER A 56 -58.59 22.65 51.29
C SER A 56 -57.14 22.89 51.75
N LYS A 57 -56.91 23.48 52.92
CA LYS A 57 -55.57 23.67 53.50
C LYS A 57 -54.94 22.36 53.95
N GLU A 58 -55.71 21.46 54.55
CA GLU A 58 -55.25 20.13 54.97
C GLU A 58 -54.95 19.24 53.75
N THR A 59 -55.79 19.24 52.72
CA THR A 59 -55.53 18.53 51.47
C THR A 59 -54.34 19.15 50.72
N GLN A 60 -54.21 20.48 50.71
CA GLN A 60 -53.05 21.15 50.14
C GLN A 60 -51.76 20.83 50.91
N ALA A 61 -51.80 20.74 52.24
CA ALA A 61 -50.65 20.31 53.05
C ALA A 61 -50.26 18.85 52.74
N LYS A 62 -51.24 17.93 52.67
CA LYS A 62 -50.99 16.53 52.29
C LYS A 62 -50.46 16.39 50.86
N ILE A 63 -50.99 17.17 49.91
CA ILE A 63 -50.48 17.21 48.52
C ILE A 63 -49.02 17.71 48.50
N LYS A 64 -48.68 18.72 49.31
CA LYS A 64 -47.32 19.26 49.42
C LYS A 64 -46.34 18.28 50.07
N GLU A 65 -46.75 17.59 51.13
CA GLU A 65 -45.94 16.52 51.75
C GLU A 65 -45.69 15.38 50.76
N HIS A 66 -46.72 14.98 50.02
CA HIS A 66 -46.56 14.00 48.94
C HIS A 66 -45.62 14.50 47.83
N GLN A 67 -45.71 15.76 47.44
CA GLN A 67 -44.78 16.35 46.47
C GLN A 67 -43.34 16.33 46.99
N LEU A 68 -43.11 16.75 48.24
CA LEU A 68 -41.77 16.74 48.86
C LEU A 68 -41.20 15.31 48.96
N PHE A 69 -42.05 14.34 49.28
CA PHE A 69 -41.69 12.92 49.38
C PHE A 69 -41.33 12.32 48.02
N VAL A 70 -42.16 12.54 46.98
CA VAL A 70 -41.87 12.11 45.61
C VAL A 70 -40.55 12.73 45.13
N LEU A 71 -40.32 14.00 45.47
CA LEU A 71 -39.10 14.72 45.15
C LEU A 71 -37.88 14.07 45.86
N GLU A 72 -37.97 13.76 47.17
CA GLU A 72 -36.89 13.08 47.89
C GLU A 72 -36.56 11.72 47.27
N ALA A 73 -37.59 10.93 46.97
CA ALA A 73 -37.43 9.62 46.33
C ALA A 73 -36.74 9.73 44.96
N LEU A 74 -37.02 10.79 44.19
CA LEU A 74 -36.34 11.06 42.92
C LEU A 74 -34.86 11.48 43.11
N SER A 75 -34.55 12.28 44.13
CA SER A 75 -33.16 12.66 44.44
C SER A 75 -32.32 11.46 44.85
N GLU A 76 -32.87 10.61 45.71
CA GLU A 76 -32.20 9.40 46.19
C GLU A 76 -31.95 8.42 45.03
N SER A 77 -32.93 8.27 44.13
CA SER A 77 -32.79 7.46 42.92
C SER A 77 -31.68 7.98 41.99
N SER A 78 -31.64 9.30 41.73
CA SER A 78 -30.61 9.93 40.89
C SER A 78 -29.20 9.70 41.44
N LYS A 79 -28.99 9.92 42.75
CA LYS A 79 -27.69 9.67 43.40
C LYS A 79 -27.22 8.22 43.28
N LYS A 80 -28.15 7.26 43.21
CA LYS A 80 -27.85 5.83 43.04
C LYS A 80 -27.54 5.45 41.58
N LEU A 81 -28.02 6.23 40.62
CA LEU A 81 -27.83 6.01 39.19
C LEU A 81 -26.49 6.55 38.69
N ASP A 82 -26.01 7.68 39.21
CA ASP A 82 -24.72 8.30 38.87
C ASP A 82 -23.53 7.31 38.84
N PRO A 83 -23.26 6.51 39.89
CA PRO A 83 -22.12 5.57 39.88
C PRO A 83 -22.33 4.40 38.91
N LYS A 84 -23.57 4.04 38.57
CA LYS A 84 -23.85 2.99 37.59
C LYS A 84 -23.57 3.46 36.17
N PHE A 85 -23.88 4.71 35.86
CA PHE A 85 -23.54 5.31 34.56
C PHE A 85 -22.02 5.41 34.38
N GLU A 86 -21.28 5.81 35.42
CA GLU A 86 -19.82 5.85 35.37
C GLU A 86 -19.19 4.45 35.16
N ALA A 87 -19.72 3.43 35.84
CA ALA A 87 -19.27 2.04 35.64
C ALA A 87 -19.56 1.54 34.21
N LEU A 88 -20.73 1.86 33.66
CA LEU A 88 -21.07 1.52 32.26
C LEU A 88 -20.16 2.25 31.28
N GLN A 89 -19.87 3.54 31.50
CA GLN A 89 -18.95 4.33 30.69
C GLN A 89 -17.52 3.75 30.70
N GLN A 90 -17.05 3.28 31.86
CA GLN A 90 -15.76 2.58 31.98
C GLN A 90 -15.74 1.23 31.23
N LEU A 91 -16.82 0.46 31.30
CA LEU A 91 -16.92 -0.81 30.58
C LEU A 91 -16.93 -0.61 29.07
N ILE A 92 -17.70 0.37 28.58
CA ILE A 92 -17.78 0.71 27.15
C ILE A 92 -16.42 1.21 26.65
N SER A 93 -15.77 2.13 27.37
CA SER A 93 -14.46 2.64 26.98
C SER A 93 -13.35 1.58 27.02
N LYS A 94 -13.42 0.58 27.91
CA LYS A 94 -12.50 -0.56 27.93
C LYS A 94 -12.76 -1.55 26.79
N GLN A 95 -14.02 -1.80 26.46
CA GLN A 95 -14.46 -2.62 25.31
C GLN A 95 -14.17 -1.95 23.95
N GLN A 96 -14.02 -0.63 23.90
CA GLN A 96 -13.70 0.12 22.67
C GLN A 96 -12.20 0.09 22.31
N LYS A 97 -11.31 -0.08 23.30
CA LYS A 97 -9.85 -0.13 23.10
C LYS A 97 -9.24 -1.40 22.44
N PRO A 98 -9.87 -2.60 22.38
CA PRO A 98 -9.23 -3.79 21.84
C PRO A 98 -9.31 -3.92 20.31
N VAL A 99 -10.04 -3.05 19.58
CA VAL A 99 -10.21 -3.21 18.12
C VAL A 99 -9.02 -2.66 17.31
N GLU A 100 -8.19 -1.78 17.89
CA GLU A 100 -7.03 -1.20 17.18
C GLU A 100 -5.80 -2.13 17.17
N TYR A 101 -5.71 -3.09 18.09
CA TYR A 101 -4.49 -3.92 18.21
C TYR A 101 -4.38 -5.04 17.16
N LYS A 102 -5.46 -5.36 16.45
CA LYS A 102 -5.44 -6.41 15.42
C LYS A 102 -5.02 -5.88 14.05
N ASN A 103 -5.34 -4.62 13.74
CA ASN A 103 -5.13 -4.03 12.41
C ASN A 103 -3.71 -3.49 12.19
N TYR A 104 -3.01 -3.05 13.24
CA TYR A 104 -1.62 -2.59 13.13
C TYR A 104 -0.66 -3.74 12.75
N SER A 105 -0.91 -4.95 13.27
CA SER A 105 -0.11 -6.14 12.93
C SER A 105 -0.26 -6.56 11.47
N LEU A 106 -1.49 -6.51 10.93
CA LEU A 106 -1.76 -6.85 9.53
C LEU A 106 -1.18 -5.78 8.59
N PHE A 107 -1.35 -4.49 8.92
CA PHE A 107 -0.76 -3.41 8.13
C PHE A 107 0.78 -3.45 8.14
N ALA A 108 1.38 -3.72 9.30
CA ALA A 108 2.83 -3.90 9.40
C ALA A 108 3.33 -5.11 8.59
N SER A 109 2.57 -6.22 8.59
CA SER A 109 2.92 -7.41 7.79
C SER A 109 2.80 -7.15 6.28
N ILE A 110 1.80 -6.38 5.84
CA ILE A 110 1.62 -5.99 4.44
C ILE A 110 2.76 -5.07 4.01
N GLN A 111 3.12 -4.08 4.83
CA GLN A 111 4.22 -3.16 4.53
C GLN A 111 5.59 -3.86 4.54
N LEU A 112 5.78 -4.86 5.40
CA LEU A 112 6.97 -5.71 5.41
C LEU A 112 7.02 -6.61 4.16
N ALA A 113 5.89 -7.21 3.77
CA ALA A 113 5.79 -8.05 2.58
C ALA A 113 6.02 -7.24 1.30
N GLU A 114 5.52 -6.01 1.22
CA GLU A 114 5.79 -5.09 0.11
C GLU A 114 7.29 -4.76 -0.01
N ARG A 115 7.96 -4.44 1.11
CA ARG A 115 9.42 -4.20 1.11
C ARG A 115 10.21 -5.44 0.71
N MET A 116 9.78 -6.63 1.15
CA MET A 116 10.41 -7.90 0.75
C MET A 116 10.20 -8.20 -0.73
N LEU A 117 9.01 -7.94 -1.27
CA LEU A 117 8.72 -8.09 -2.70
C LEU A 117 9.54 -7.11 -3.54
N LEU A 118 9.64 -5.84 -3.12
CA LEU A 118 10.47 -4.84 -3.80
C LEU A 118 11.94 -5.23 -3.79
N LEU A 119 12.47 -5.72 -2.66
CA LEU A 119 13.85 -6.23 -2.58
C LEU A 119 14.06 -7.45 -3.48
N LEU A 120 13.09 -8.36 -3.54
CA LEU A 120 13.14 -9.53 -4.41
C LEU A 120 13.17 -9.12 -5.89
N VAL A 121 12.26 -8.23 -6.31
CA VAL A 121 12.18 -7.75 -7.69
C VAL A 121 13.45 -6.97 -8.04
N CYS A 122 13.91 -6.08 -7.16
CA CYS A 122 15.15 -5.34 -7.36
C CYS A 122 16.36 -6.28 -7.47
N GLY A 123 16.45 -7.30 -6.61
CA GLY A 123 17.48 -8.33 -6.66
C GLY A 123 17.46 -9.12 -7.97
N LEU A 124 16.28 -9.54 -8.44
CA LEU A 124 16.12 -10.24 -9.72
C LEU A 124 16.56 -9.38 -10.92
N VAL A 125 16.28 -8.07 -10.88
CA VAL A 125 16.73 -7.12 -11.92
C VAL A 125 18.26 -7.01 -11.91
N MET A 126 18.89 -6.90 -10.74
CA MET A 126 20.35 -6.81 -10.65
C MET A 126 21.04 -8.11 -11.10
N VAL A 127 20.50 -9.27 -10.72
CA VAL A 127 21.01 -10.58 -11.16
C VAL A 127 20.85 -10.77 -12.66
N SER A 128 19.71 -10.38 -13.24
CA SER A 128 19.50 -10.47 -14.69
C SER A 128 20.39 -9.51 -15.46
N CYS A 129 20.59 -8.28 -14.98
CA CYS A 129 21.55 -7.32 -15.54
C CYS A 129 22.98 -7.85 -15.49
N TRP A 130 23.42 -8.41 -14.36
CA TRP A 130 24.74 -9.03 -14.21
C TRP A 130 24.93 -10.20 -15.17
N PHE A 131 23.94 -11.09 -15.24
CA PHE A 131 23.98 -12.26 -16.12
C PHE A 131 24.10 -11.85 -17.59
N PHE A 132 23.34 -10.84 -18.01
CA PHE A 132 23.40 -10.33 -19.38
C PHE A 132 24.72 -9.60 -19.67
N GLY A 133 25.20 -8.76 -18.75
CA GLY A 133 26.48 -8.05 -18.91
C GLY A 133 27.67 -9.00 -18.99
N MET A 134 27.73 -10.03 -18.13
CA MET A 134 28.80 -11.03 -18.17
C MET A 134 28.68 -11.98 -19.37
N GLY A 135 27.45 -12.31 -19.80
CA GLY A 135 27.18 -13.12 -20.99
C GLY A 135 27.58 -12.41 -22.29
N ALA A 136 27.27 -11.12 -22.42
CA ALA A 136 27.62 -10.32 -23.58
C ALA A 136 29.15 -10.25 -23.78
N ASN A 137 29.91 -10.08 -22.70
CA ASN A 137 31.37 -10.06 -22.76
C ASN A 137 31.95 -11.40 -23.26
N LYS A 138 31.36 -12.54 -22.87
CA LYS A 138 31.81 -13.86 -23.32
C LYS A 138 31.48 -14.13 -24.79
N LEU A 139 30.27 -13.75 -25.23
CA LEU A 139 29.85 -13.88 -26.63
C LEU A 139 30.68 -13.01 -27.55
N GLN A 140 30.95 -11.77 -27.12
CA GLN A 140 31.79 -10.84 -27.86
C GLN A 140 33.23 -11.35 -27.96
N THR A 141 33.76 -11.93 -26.88
CA THR A 141 35.10 -12.56 -26.89
C THR A 141 35.17 -13.73 -27.87
N ALA A 142 34.15 -14.60 -27.94
CA ALA A 142 34.12 -15.71 -28.88
C ALA A 142 34.06 -15.24 -30.35
N SER A 143 33.22 -14.25 -30.64
CA SER A 143 33.14 -13.60 -31.96
C SER A 143 34.46 -12.95 -32.36
N ASP A 144 35.12 -12.28 -31.40
CA ASP A 144 36.41 -11.63 -31.64
C ASP A 144 37.50 -12.66 -32.02
N TYR A 145 37.54 -13.84 -31.39
CA TYR A 145 38.47 -14.91 -31.76
C TYR A 145 38.17 -15.52 -33.13
N ASP A 146 36.90 -15.75 -33.45
CA ASP A 146 36.50 -16.27 -34.75
C ASP A 146 36.88 -15.32 -35.90
N LEU A 147 36.64 -14.01 -35.72
CA LEU A 147 37.01 -13.00 -36.71
C LEU A 147 38.53 -12.92 -36.91
N ARG A 148 39.32 -12.97 -35.82
CA ARG A 148 40.79 -12.99 -35.92
C ARG A 148 41.28 -14.20 -36.72
N TYR A 149 40.71 -15.38 -36.45
CA TYR A 149 41.07 -16.60 -37.16
C TYR A 149 40.75 -16.51 -38.66
N ARG A 150 39.54 -16.08 -39.03
CA ARG A 150 39.14 -15.91 -40.44
C ARG A 150 40.00 -14.88 -41.16
N TYR A 151 40.34 -13.78 -40.49
CA TYR A 151 41.21 -12.74 -41.06
C TYR A 151 42.64 -13.25 -41.29
N LEU A 152 43.22 -13.98 -40.35
CA LEU A 152 44.54 -14.60 -40.53
C LEU A 152 44.54 -15.64 -41.65
N ARG A 153 43.45 -16.42 -41.76
CA ARG A 153 43.26 -17.37 -42.86
C ARG A 153 43.22 -16.66 -44.22
N MET A 154 42.54 -15.52 -44.30
CA MET A 154 42.51 -14.68 -45.50
C MET A 154 43.91 -14.15 -45.87
N GLN A 155 44.72 -13.74 -44.89
CA GLN A 155 46.08 -13.24 -45.14
C GLN A 155 47.03 -14.32 -45.69
N GLY A 156 46.77 -15.60 -45.42
CA GLY A 156 47.55 -16.73 -45.97
C GLY A 156 48.96 -16.91 -45.40
N LYS A 157 49.52 -15.90 -44.73
CA LYS A 157 50.77 -15.96 -43.94
C LYS A 157 50.58 -15.15 -42.68
N ALA A 158 50.68 -15.80 -41.52
CA ALA A 158 50.56 -15.13 -40.23
C ALA A 158 51.96 -14.81 -39.70
N THR A 159 52.31 -13.52 -39.62
CA THR A 159 53.57 -13.05 -39.04
C THR A 159 53.36 -12.68 -37.57
N ALA A 160 54.41 -12.77 -36.75
CA ALA A 160 54.35 -12.32 -35.35
C ALA A 160 53.84 -10.87 -35.21
N SER A 161 54.19 -9.99 -36.17
CA SER A 161 53.67 -8.62 -36.23
C SER A 161 52.16 -8.54 -36.44
N ASP A 162 51.59 -9.44 -37.24
CA ASP A 162 50.15 -9.47 -37.52
C ASP A 162 49.37 -9.83 -36.25
N PHE A 163 49.87 -10.80 -35.47
CA PHE A 163 49.31 -11.12 -34.15
C PHE A 163 49.37 -9.93 -33.19
N THR A 164 50.51 -9.24 -33.10
CA THR A 164 50.63 -8.05 -32.24
C THR A 164 49.68 -6.93 -32.65
N HIS A 165 49.47 -6.74 -33.95
CA HIS A 165 48.55 -5.74 -34.47
C HIS A 165 47.08 -6.11 -34.17
N LEU A 166 46.71 -7.38 -34.33
CA LEU A 166 45.39 -7.89 -33.95
C LEU A 166 45.14 -7.77 -32.44
N ASP A 167 46.11 -8.14 -31.61
CA ASP A 167 45.99 -7.99 -30.16
C ASP A 167 45.87 -6.51 -29.74
N SER A 168 46.53 -5.60 -30.45
CA SER A 168 46.32 -4.16 -30.23
C SER A 168 44.89 -3.74 -30.56
N ILE A 169 44.32 -4.20 -31.69
CA ILE A 169 42.98 -3.81 -32.16
C ILE A 169 41.85 -4.37 -31.29
N PHE A 170 42.03 -5.56 -30.72
CA PHE A 170 40.96 -6.26 -29.99
C PHE A 170 41.15 -6.30 -28.46
N ILE A 171 42.38 -6.33 -27.95
CA ILE A 171 42.69 -6.46 -26.52
C ILE A 171 43.15 -5.13 -25.92
N THR A 172 44.20 -4.52 -26.49
CA THR A 172 44.87 -3.37 -25.86
C THR A 172 44.10 -2.06 -26.06
N HIS A 173 43.72 -1.75 -27.30
CA HIS A 173 42.98 -0.55 -27.68
C HIS A 173 41.84 -0.92 -28.61
N ARG A 174 40.73 -1.40 -28.03
CA ARG A 174 39.58 -1.90 -28.80
C ARG A 174 39.08 -0.85 -29.79
N ASN A 175 39.29 -1.07 -31.09
CA ASN A 175 38.89 -0.14 -32.14
C ASN A 175 37.74 -0.72 -32.97
N SER A 176 36.51 -0.33 -32.66
CA SER A 176 35.31 -0.83 -33.33
C SER A 176 35.30 -0.60 -34.84
N LYS A 177 35.83 0.54 -35.30
CA LYS A 177 35.91 0.87 -36.73
C LYS A 177 36.88 -0.05 -37.47
N ALA A 178 38.03 -0.33 -36.88
CA ALA A 178 39.01 -1.27 -37.44
C ALA A 178 38.46 -2.70 -37.48
N ILE A 179 37.75 -3.13 -36.44
CA ILE A 179 37.09 -4.44 -36.38
C ILE A 179 36.02 -4.57 -37.47
N GLN A 180 35.18 -3.55 -37.67
CA GLN A 180 34.17 -3.56 -38.74
C GLN A 180 34.80 -3.63 -40.14
N GLN A 181 35.87 -2.86 -40.38
CA GLN A 181 36.60 -2.92 -41.65
C GLN A 181 37.22 -4.30 -41.89
N MET A 182 37.73 -4.94 -40.84
CA MET A 182 38.28 -6.29 -40.91
C MET A 182 37.19 -7.30 -41.26
N GLN A 183 36.04 -7.23 -40.61
CA GLN A 183 34.89 -8.08 -40.90
C GLN A 183 34.45 -7.95 -42.35
N GLN A 184 34.37 -6.72 -42.87
CA GLN A 184 33.99 -6.50 -44.26
C GLN A 184 34.99 -7.11 -45.24
N LYS A 185 36.30 -6.94 -45.00
CA LYS A 185 37.35 -7.58 -45.81
C LYS A 185 37.25 -9.10 -45.83
N VAL A 186 36.98 -9.71 -44.66
CA VAL A 186 36.80 -11.17 -44.56
C VAL A 186 35.59 -11.62 -45.37
N VAL A 187 34.45 -10.93 -45.22
CA VAL A 187 33.22 -11.26 -45.96
C VAL A 187 33.42 -11.12 -47.48
N ASP A 188 34.05 -10.04 -47.92
CA ASP A 188 34.32 -9.81 -49.34
C ASP A 188 35.23 -10.89 -49.92
N TYR A 189 36.24 -11.32 -49.15
CA TYR A 189 37.15 -12.40 -49.54
C TYR A 189 36.46 -13.77 -49.61
N GLU A 190 35.66 -14.12 -48.60
CA GLU A 190 34.90 -15.38 -48.59
C GLU A 190 33.92 -15.43 -49.77
N GLN A 191 33.26 -14.32 -50.07
CA GLN A 191 32.38 -14.21 -51.23
C GLN A 191 33.14 -14.32 -52.56
N ALA A 192 34.34 -13.75 -52.65
CA ALA A 192 35.18 -13.86 -53.84
C ALA A 192 35.61 -15.32 -54.09
N ILE A 193 36.01 -16.04 -53.03
CA ILE A 193 36.33 -17.47 -53.12
C ILE A 193 35.12 -18.28 -53.59
N GLN A 194 33.93 -17.98 -53.04
CA GLN A 194 32.72 -18.70 -53.44
C GLN A 194 32.40 -18.50 -54.93
N ARG A 195 32.45 -17.25 -55.41
CA ARG A 195 32.26 -16.97 -56.84
C ARG A 195 33.30 -17.67 -57.71
N GLN A 196 34.54 -17.72 -57.27
CA GLN A 196 35.60 -18.42 -57.99
C GLN A 196 35.33 -19.92 -58.09
N ALA A 197 34.86 -20.55 -57.01
CA ALA A 197 34.47 -21.96 -57.01
C ALA A 197 33.27 -22.22 -57.95
N GLU A 198 32.27 -21.34 -57.97
CA GLU A 198 31.13 -21.43 -58.88
C GLU A 198 31.55 -21.32 -60.35
N LEU A 199 32.43 -20.37 -60.67
CA LEU A 199 32.98 -20.20 -62.02
C LEU A 199 33.80 -21.43 -62.45
N PHE A 200 34.58 -22.00 -61.54
CA PHE A 200 35.36 -23.20 -61.81
C PHE A 200 34.44 -24.39 -62.16
N LEU A 201 33.37 -24.59 -61.40
CA LEU A 201 32.37 -25.63 -61.68
C LEU A 201 31.64 -25.43 -63.01
N GLN A 202 31.34 -24.17 -63.37
CA GLN A 202 30.76 -23.86 -64.68
C GLN A 202 31.74 -24.18 -65.81
N GLN A 203 33.02 -23.86 -65.64
CA GLN A 203 34.06 -24.16 -66.62
C GLN A 203 34.22 -25.67 -66.84
N GLU A 204 34.19 -26.48 -65.77
CA GLU A 204 34.22 -27.94 -65.89
C GLU A 204 33.01 -28.49 -66.65
N ARG A 205 31.79 -27.98 -66.37
CA ARG A 205 30.58 -28.37 -67.11
C ARG A 205 30.69 -28.06 -68.60
N ILE A 206 31.10 -26.84 -68.96
CA ILE A 206 31.27 -26.44 -70.37
C ILE A 206 32.33 -27.33 -71.06
N GLN A 207 33.44 -27.63 -70.39
CA GLN A 207 34.46 -28.53 -70.95
C GLN A 207 33.95 -29.96 -71.13
N GLN A 208 33.08 -30.44 -70.25
CA GLN A 208 32.47 -31.75 -70.37
C GLN A 208 31.47 -31.79 -71.55
N GLU A 209 30.61 -30.78 -71.67
CA GLU A 209 29.67 -30.63 -72.78
C GLU A 209 30.41 -30.54 -74.13
N GLN A 210 31.50 -29.77 -74.22
CA GLN A 210 32.33 -29.71 -75.43
C GLN A 210 32.95 -31.07 -75.78
N ARG A 211 33.38 -31.86 -74.79
CA ARG A 211 33.91 -33.21 -74.99
C ARG A 211 32.83 -34.19 -75.45
N GLU A 212 31.60 -34.04 -74.99
CA GLU A 212 30.45 -34.82 -75.46
C GLU A 212 30.08 -34.44 -76.89
N LEU A 213 29.94 -33.14 -77.20
CA LEU A 213 29.60 -32.65 -78.53
C LEU A 213 30.63 -33.09 -79.59
N ASN A 214 31.93 -32.99 -79.27
CA ASN A 214 33.00 -33.47 -80.15
C ASN A 214 32.98 -35.00 -80.37
N ARG A 215 32.48 -35.79 -79.41
CA ARG A 215 32.30 -37.23 -79.58
C ARG A 215 31.13 -37.53 -80.52
N HIS A 216 30.05 -36.74 -80.45
CA HIS A 216 28.90 -36.86 -81.35
C HIS A 216 29.23 -36.44 -82.79
N LEU A 217 30.04 -35.41 -82.99
CA LEU A 217 30.44 -34.94 -84.33
C LEU A 217 31.46 -35.83 -85.06
N LYS A 218 32.13 -36.75 -84.35
CA LYS A 218 33.09 -37.71 -84.93
C LYS A 218 32.47 -39.07 -85.28
N LYS A 219 31.18 -39.26 -84.99
CA LYS A 219 30.38 -40.40 -85.47
C LYS A 219 29.69 -40.02 -86.77
#